data_AF-A0A838DDZ0-F1
#
_entry.id   AF-A0A838DDZ0-F1
#
_cell.length_a   1.000
_cell.length_b   1.000
_cell.length_c   1.000
_cell.angle_alpha   90.00
_cell.angle_beta   90.00
_cell.angle_gamma   90.00
#
_symmetry.space_group_name_H-M   'P 1'
#
loop_
_entity.id
_entity.type
_entity.pdbx_description
1 polymer ?
#
loop_
_entity_poly.entity_id
_entity_poly.type
_entity_poly.pdbx_seq_one_letter_code
_entity_poly.pdbx_strand_id
1 'polypeptide(L)' 'ANPRVSIHYTPTYSSWLNQVEIWFSKIQRDIISRGIFSSKNDLRSKIMRYIRHYNKSAVPFQWTYRNTSNRIR' A
#
# COMPACT_ATOMS: atom_id res chain seq x y z
N ALA A 1 -4.06 10.97 25.91
CA ALA A 1 -4.61 10.41 24.66
C ALA A 1 -4.83 11.54 23.65
N ASN A 2 -4.60 11.33 22.34
CA ASN A 2 -4.79 12.35 21.30
C ASN A 2 -6.21 12.20 20.69
N PRO A 3 -7.18 13.08 21.03
CA PRO A 3 -8.59 12.90 20.66
C PRO A 3 -8.87 13.01 19.16
N ARG A 4 -7.89 13.42 18.36
CA ARG A 4 -8.00 13.53 16.90
C ARG A 4 -7.56 12.27 16.14
N VAL A 5 -7.10 11.24 16.85
CA VAL A 5 -6.61 10.00 16.24
C VAL A 5 -7.50 8.84 16.66
N SER A 6 -8.25 8.30 15.69
CA SER A 6 -8.98 7.04 15.83
C SER A 6 -8.17 5.91 15.19
N ILE A 7 -7.96 4.83 15.94
CA ILE A 7 -7.27 3.64 15.45
C ILE A 7 -8.34 2.64 14.97
N HIS A 8 -8.23 2.22 13.71
CA HIS A 8 -9.09 1.19 13.13
C HIS A 8 -8.26 -0.07 12.90
N TYR A 9 -8.72 -1.19 13.46
CA TYR A 9 -8.08 -2.49 13.26
C TYR A 9 -8.80 -3.25 12.15
N THR A 10 -8.03 -3.84 11.23
CA THR A 10 -8.56 -4.81 10.28
C THR A 10 -8.88 -6.11 10.99
N PRO A 11 -9.93 -6.86 10.59
CA PRO A 11 -10.18 -8.19 11.14
C PRO A 11 -8.98 -9.11 10.96
N THR A 12 -8.85 -10.11 11.83
CA THR A 12 -7.80 -11.13 11.71
C THR A 12 -7.83 -11.79 10.33
N TYR A 13 -6.65 -12.01 9.73
CA TYR A 13 -6.49 -12.53 8.37
C TYR A 13 -7.06 -11.66 7.23
N SER A 14 -7.42 -10.40 7.49
CA SER A 14 -7.91 -9.46 6.48
C SER A 14 -6.83 -8.51 5.97
N SER A 15 -5.62 -9.04 5.77
CA SER A 15 -4.46 -8.26 5.31
C SER A 15 -4.71 -7.64 3.92
N TRP A 16 -5.52 -8.31 3.09
CA TRP A 16 -6.00 -7.83 1.80
C TRP A 16 -6.80 -6.51 1.85
N LEU A 17 -7.35 -6.14 3.02
CA LEU A 17 -8.07 -4.88 3.22
C LEU A 17 -7.13 -3.72 3.54
N ASN A 18 -5.87 -4.00 3.89
CA ASN A 18 -4.89 -2.99 4.25
C ASN A 18 -4.31 -2.30 3.01
N GLN A 19 -4.53 -0.99 2.89
CA GLN A 19 -4.01 -0.18 1.78
C GLN A 19 -2.48 -0.21 1.67
N VAL A 20 -1.78 -0.37 2.80
CA VAL A 20 -0.31 -0.45 2.82
C VAL A 20 0.18 -1.70 2.07
N GLU A 21 -0.50 -2.84 2.23
CA GLU A 21 -0.13 -4.08 1.54
C GLU A 21 -0.42 -4.02 0.04
N ILE A 22 -1.52 -3.39 -0.35
CA ILE A 22 -1.85 -3.13 -1.76
C ILE A 22 -0.75 -2.27 -2.40
N TRP A 23 -0.30 -1.24 -1.69
CA TRP A 23 0.77 -0.36 -2.16
C TRP A 23 2.12 -1.07 -2.26
N PHE A 24 2.49 -1.92 -1.29
CA PHE A 24 3.68 -2.77 -1.39
C PHE A 24 3.63 -3.72 -2.58
N SER A 25 2.47 -4.31 -2.86
CA SER A 25 2.27 -5.14 -4.05
C SER A 25 2.53 -4.38 -5.34
N LYS A 26 2.20 -3.07 -5.39
CA LYS A 26 2.50 -2.21 -6.53
C LYS A 26 3.99 -1.93 -6.68
N ILE A 27 4.69 -1.59 -5.59
CA ILE A 27 6.15 -1.41 -5.60
C ILE A 27 6.85 -2.68 -6.06
N GLN A 28 6.39 -3.84 -5.58
CA GLN A 28 6.98 -5.12 -5.95
C GLN A 28 6.90 -5.33 -7.47
N ARG A 29 5.72 -5.15 -8.07
CA ARG A 29 5.52 -5.31 -9.52
C ARG A 29 6.29 -4.29 -10.35
N ASP A 30 6.29 -3.03 -9.92
CA ASP A 30 6.79 -1.92 -10.74
C ASP A 30 8.32 -1.76 -10.64
N ILE A 31 8.91 -2.01 -9.47
CA ILE A 31 10.35 -1.79 -9.22
C ILE A 31 11.08 -3.10 -8.94
N ILE A 32 10.58 -3.93 -8.02
CA ILE A 32 11.40 -5.02 -7.45
C ILE A 32 11.50 -6.19 -8.42
N SER A 33 10.37 -6.68 -8.94
CA SER A 33 10.31 -7.88 -9.79
C SER A 33 11.01 -7.71 -11.14
N ARG A 34 11.22 -6.48 -11.61
CA ARG A 34 11.83 -6.16 -12.91
C ARG A 34 13.10 -5.30 -12.77
N GLY A 35 13.50 -4.98 -11.55
CA GLY A 35 14.59 -4.05 -11.29
C GLY A 35 15.93 -4.74 -11.30
N ILE A 36 16.88 -4.14 -12.03
CA ILE A 36 18.30 -4.47 -11.91
C ILE A 36 18.89 -3.49 -10.91
N PHE A 37 19.57 -4.00 -9.87
CA PHE A 37 20.17 -3.18 -8.81
C PHE A 37 21.65 -3.49 -8.70
N SER A 38 22.49 -2.47 -8.82
CA SER A 38 23.94 -2.63 -8.70
C SER A 38 24.43 -2.65 -7.25
N SER A 39 23.63 -2.13 -6.32
CA SER A 39 23.92 -2.09 -4.89
C SER A 39 22.67 -1.85 -4.05
N LYS A 40 22.79 -2.02 -2.72
CA LYS A 40 21.73 -1.62 -1.77
C LYS A 40 21.41 -0.12 -1.84
N ASN A 41 22.41 0.72 -2.09
CA ASN A 41 22.22 2.17 -2.22
C ASN A 41 21.45 2.53 -3.50
N ASP A 42 21.70 1.80 -4.58
CA ASP A 42 20.95 1.95 -5.85
C ASP A 42 19.48 1.55 -5.67
N LEU A 43 19.22 0.40 -5.02
CA LEU A 43 17.86 -0.02 -4.65
C LEU A 43 17.13 1.04 -3.82
N ARG A 44 17.76 1.54 -2.75
CA ARG A 44 17.20 2.61 -1.92
C ARG A 44 16.85 3.84 -2.74
N SER A 45 17.76 4.27 -3.61
CA SER A 45 17.58 5.47 -4.44
C SER A 45 16.41 5.30 -5.41
N LYS A 46 16.28 4.14 -6.04
CA LYS A 46 15.17 3.80 -6.95
C LYS A 46 13.83 3.74 -6.24
N ILE A 47 13.77 3.12 -5.06
CA ILE A 47 12.55 3.10 -4.22
C ILE A 47 12.15 4.53 -3.85
N MET A 48 13.08 5.34 -3.34
CA MET A 48 12.77 6.73 -2.95
C MET A 48 12.31 7.58 -4.14
N ARG A 49 12.92 7.40 -5.32
CA ARG A 49 12.49 8.07 -6.55
C ARG A 49 11.05 7.69 -6.92
N TYR A 50 10.71 6.41 -6.85
CA TYR A 50 9.35 5.94 -7.13
C TYR A 50 8.35 6.50 -6.13
N ILE A 51 8.64 6.49 -4.82
CA ILE A 51 7.76 7.07 -3.80
C ILE A 51 7.47 8.53 -4.10
N ARG A 52 8.52 9.33 -4.39
CA ARG A 52 8.35 10.75 -4.76
C ARG A 52 7.50 10.94 -6.01
N HIS A 53 7.64 10.05 -7.01
CA HIS A 53 6.83 10.11 -8.22
C HIS A 53 5.37 9.73 -7.96
N TYR A 54 5.14 8.63 -7.25
CA TYR A 54 3.81 8.15 -6.85
C TYR A 54 3.04 9.23 -6.06
N ASN A 55 3.69 9.86 -5.08
CA ASN A 55 3.07 10.87 -4.22
C ASN A 55 2.57 12.11 -4.97
N LYS A 56 3.06 12.41 -6.18
CA LYS A 56 2.57 13.55 -6.98
C LYS A 56 1.14 13.38 -7.48
N SER A 57 0.66 12.14 -7.59
CA SER A 57 -0.65 11.80 -8.15
C SER A 57 -1.36 10.70 -7.33
N ALA A 58 -0.91 10.50 -6.09
CA ALA A 58 -1.44 9.46 -5.23
C ALA A 58 -2.91 9.77 -4.91
N VAL A 59 -3.79 8.84 -5.31
CA VAL A 59 -5.20 8.88 -4.96
C VAL A 59 -5.51 7.73 -3.99
N PRO A 60 -6.48 7.91 -3.08
CA PRO A 60 -6.96 6.81 -2.26
C PRO A 60 -7.41 5.63 -3.14
N PHE A 61 -7.03 4.41 -2.74
CA PHE A 61 -7.49 3.22 -3.43
C PHE A 61 -9.01 3.11 -3.28
N GLN A 62 -9.73 3.15 -4.40
CA GLN A 62 -11.17 2.95 -4.42
C GLN A 62 -11.45 1.45 -4.29
N TRP A 63 -11.57 0.98 -3.05
CA TRP A 63 -11.97 -0.39 -2.77
C TRP A 63 -13.45 -0.41 -2.39
N THR A 64 -14.23 -1.23 -3.08
CA THR A 64 -15.65 -1.43 -2.78
C THR A 64 -15.89 -2.92 -2.58
N TYR A 65 -16.28 -3.30 -1.36
CA TYR A 65 -16.74 -4.65 -1.09
C TYR A 65 -18.09 -4.84 -1.79
N ARG A 66 -18.10 -5.54 -2.92
CA ARG A 66 -19.28 -5.67 -3.78
C ARG A 66 -20.31 -6.70 -3.26
N ASN A 67 -19.96 -7.53 -2.28
CA ASN A 67 -20.87 -8.55 -1.73
C ASN A 67 -21.58 -8.04 -0.47
N THR A 68 -22.45 -7.05 -0.64
CA THR A 68 -23.21 -6.46 0.49
C THR A 68 -24.11 -7.45 1.22
N SER A 69 -24.49 -8.58 0.60
CA SER A 69 -25.29 -9.64 1.22
C SER A 69 -24.59 -10.38 2.37
N ASN A 70 -23.25 -10.43 2.39
CA ASN A 70 -22.48 -11.10 3.45
C ASN A 70 -21.78 -10.12 4.40
N ARG A 71 -22.25 -8.87 4.47
CA ARG A 71 -21.72 -7.89 5.40
C ARG A 71 -22.15 -8.24 6.83
N ILE A 72 -21.19 -8.67 7.64
CA ILE A 72 -21.39 -8.88 9.08
C ILE A 72 -21.82 -7.52 9.68
N ARG A 73 -22.99 -7.48 10.32
CA ARG A 73 -23.53 -6.28 11.00
C ARG A 73 -22.86 -6.07 12.34
#